data_AF-A0A645F2Z7-F1
#
_entry.id   AF-A0A645F2Z7-F1
#
_cell.length_a   1.000
_cell.length_b   1.000
_cell.length_c   1.000
_cell.angle_alpha   90.00
_cell.angle_beta   90.00
_cell.angle_gamma   90.00
#
_symmetry.space_group_name_H-M   'P 1'
#
loop_
_entity.id
_entity.type
_entity.pdbx_description
1 polymer ?
#
loop_
_entity_poly.entity_id
_entity_poly.type
_entity_poly.pdbx_seq_one_letter_code
_entity_poly.pdbx_strand_id
1 'polypeptide(L)'
;MNAAGGNDSSRIDGNAAQSDPSKTGGAPGSSSGNGIININGGYLNINTAGDSIDSNGSIYMKNGTVIVNGPTNNGNGALDYDGSFEMTGGFLVAAGSLGMAQAPSLTSTQNSVKVNLSSQSANTLVHIESETGDNIITFAPAKQHASVVVSSPKFKTGSTYKVYIGGSSTGTPTNGVYSNGIYTKGIEVGSFKISSTVSEVTQEGVTIKNMGRGQGAPGGHGGQRGQGAPDGMEPTQK
;
A
#
# COMPACT_ATOMS: atom_id res chain seq x y z
N MET A 1 4.50 -1.61 -12.07
CA MET A 1 3.89 -0.53 -12.86
C MET A 1 4.40 0.75 -12.25
N ASN A 2 5.11 1.57 -13.02
CA ASN A 2 5.85 2.69 -12.48
C ASN A 2 5.50 3.97 -13.24
N ALA A 3 5.17 5.03 -12.50
CA ALA A 3 4.97 6.39 -12.97
C ALA A 3 5.84 7.39 -12.17
N ALA A 4 6.87 6.90 -11.48
CA ALA A 4 7.77 7.65 -10.61
C ALA A 4 9.05 8.17 -11.29
N GLY A 5 9.28 7.87 -12.56
CA GLY A 5 10.44 8.38 -13.29
C GLY A 5 11.74 7.68 -12.88
N GLY A 6 12.05 6.60 -13.57
CA GLY A 6 13.25 5.77 -13.42
C GLY A 6 13.31 4.76 -14.57
N ASN A 7 14.45 4.13 -14.81
CA ASN A 7 14.62 3.22 -15.94
C ASN A 7 13.87 1.89 -15.71
N ASP A 8 12.71 1.74 -16.33
CA ASP A 8 11.83 0.59 -16.11
C ASP A 8 12.22 -0.60 -17.01
N SER A 9 12.40 -1.77 -16.39
CA SER A 9 12.48 -3.07 -17.11
C SER A 9 11.12 -3.78 -17.22
N SER A 10 9.99 -3.09 -17.05
CA SER A 10 8.68 -3.69 -17.27
C SER A 10 8.33 -3.68 -18.76
N ARG A 11 8.52 -4.83 -19.42
CA ARG A 11 7.94 -5.11 -20.74
C ARG A 11 6.42 -5.02 -20.65
N ILE A 12 5.82 -4.03 -21.32
CA ILE A 12 4.45 -4.12 -21.82
C ILE A 12 4.59 -4.64 -23.25
N ASP A 13 4.02 -5.81 -23.51
CA ASP A 13 3.93 -6.36 -24.87
C ASP A 13 2.95 -5.50 -25.67
N GLY A 14 3.47 -4.41 -26.26
CA GLY A 14 2.66 -3.45 -27.01
C GLY A 14 3.36 -2.11 -27.21
N ASN A 15 4.17 -2.03 -28.27
CA ASN A 15 4.65 -0.81 -28.94
C ASN A 15 5.37 0.24 -28.06
N ALA A 16 6.69 0.07 -27.91
CA ALA A 16 7.56 1.01 -27.20
C ALA A 16 7.73 2.34 -27.97
N ALA A 17 7.22 3.43 -27.40
CA ALA A 17 7.71 4.77 -27.70
C ALA A 17 9.03 4.95 -26.95
N GLN A 18 10.14 4.86 -27.67
CA GLN A 18 11.49 5.08 -27.19
C GLN A 18 11.66 6.56 -26.79
N SER A 19 11.71 6.88 -25.49
CA SER A 19 11.98 8.23 -25.02
C SER A 19 13.49 8.50 -24.95
N ASP A 20 13.89 9.60 -25.58
CA ASP A 20 15.22 10.21 -25.72
C ASP A 20 16.05 10.27 -24.41
N PRO A 21 17.33 9.83 -24.40
CA PRO A 21 18.21 9.87 -23.23
C PRO A 21 18.64 11.27 -22.77
N SER A 22 18.30 12.36 -23.48
CA SER A 22 18.94 13.67 -23.26
C SER A 22 18.33 14.55 -22.15
N LYS A 23 17.46 14.04 -21.26
CA LYS A 23 16.77 14.85 -20.23
C LYS A 23 16.90 14.36 -18.78
N THR A 24 17.95 13.64 -18.41
CA THR A 24 18.21 13.26 -17.01
C THR A 24 19.20 14.21 -16.34
N GLY A 25 18.68 15.33 -15.82
CA GLY A 25 19.42 16.27 -14.96
C GLY A 25 18.91 16.29 -13.51
N GLY A 26 18.40 15.17 -13.00
CA GLY A 26 17.89 15.04 -11.62
C GLY A 26 18.78 14.13 -10.77
N ALA A 27 19.01 14.50 -9.51
CA ALA A 27 19.68 13.66 -8.53
C ALA A 27 18.93 12.32 -8.33
N PRO A 28 19.62 11.20 -8.07
CA PRO A 28 18.96 9.92 -7.79
C PRO A 28 18.06 10.05 -6.54
N GLY A 29 16.77 9.76 -6.68
CA GLY A 29 15.84 9.70 -5.54
C GLY A 29 15.03 10.97 -5.26
N SER A 30 14.97 11.95 -6.18
CA SER A 30 14.04 13.08 -6.08
C SER A 30 13.44 13.41 -7.44
N SER A 31 12.47 12.61 -7.82
CA SER A 31 11.52 12.94 -8.87
C SER A 31 10.34 13.66 -8.22
N SER A 32 10.28 15.00 -8.34
CA SER A 32 9.07 15.79 -8.07
C SER A 32 8.03 15.57 -9.19
N GLY A 33 7.69 14.31 -9.42
CA GLY A 33 6.74 13.90 -10.44
C GLY A 33 5.32 14.04 -9.95
N ASN A 34 4.37 14.18 -10.86
CA ASN A 34 2.93 14.10 -10.63
C ASN A 34 2.34 12.91 -11.40
N GLY A 35 3.13 11.84 -11.58
CA GLY A 35 2.80 10.72 -12.45
C GLY A 35 1.52 10.03 -11.99
N ILE A 36 0.52 9.94 -12.85
CA ILE A 36 -0.78 9.36 -12.54
C ILE A 36 -0.88 7.96 -13.11
N ILE A 37 -1.35 7.00 -12.30
CA ILE A 37 -1.73 5.67 -12.77
C ILE A 37 -3.26 5.58 -12.82
N ASN A 38 -3.81 5.15 -13.96
CA ASN A 38 -5.25 4.89 -14.13
C ASN A 38 -5.48 3.41 -14.44
N ILE A 39 -6.29 2.74 -13.62
CA ILE A 39 -6.70 1.35 -13.80
C ILE A 39 -8.22 1.32 -13.99
N ASN A 40 -8.66 1.25 -15.25
CA ASN A 40 -10.08 1.32 -15.62
C ASN A 40 -10.69 -0.06 -15.96
N GLY A 41 -9.94 -1.14 -15.81
CA GLY A 41 -10.34 -2.49 -16.19
C GLY A 41 -9.13 -3.41 -16.43
N GLY A 42 -9.41 -4.63 -16.90
CA GLY A 42 -8.38 -5.62 -17.21
C GLY A 42 -7.93 -6.47 -16.02
N TYR A 43 -6.88 -7.25 -16.24
CA TYR A 43 -6.29 -8.15 -15.25
C TYR A 43 -4.79 -7.88 -15.14
N LEU A 44 -4.33 -7.47 -13.96
CA LEU A 44 -2.94 -7.17 -13.67
C LEU A 44 -2.45 -8.11 -12.57
N ASN A 45 -1.46 -8.93 -12.88
CA ASN A 45 -0.71 -9.72 -11.89
C ASN A 45 0.73 -9.23 -11.86
N ILE A 46 1.14 -8.65 -10.73
CA ILE A 46 2.43 -7.99 -10.54
C ILE A 46 3.22 -8.78 -9.49
N ASN A 47 4.47 -9.10 -9.82
CA ASN A 47 5.36 -9.83 -8.92
C ASN A 47 6.77 -9.22 -9.01
N THR A 48 7.09 -8.26 -8.14
CA THR A 48 8.33 -7.47 -8.22
C THR A 48 9.13 -7.51 -6.91
N ALA A 49 10.44 -7.24 -7.01
CA ALA A 49 11.32 -7.17 -5.84
C ALA A 49 11.36 -5.78 -5.19
N GLY A 50 11.13 -4.72 -5.97
CA GLY A 50 10.93 -3.34 -5.52
C GLY A 50 9.45 -2.95 -5.53
N ASP A 51 9.16 -1.65 -5.63
CA ASP A 51 7.79 -1.14 -5.65
C ASP A 51 6.95 -1.78 -6.77
N SER A 52 5.73 -2.18 -6.43
CA SER A 52 4.85 -2.91 -7.36
C SER A 52 3.97 -1.97 -8.18
N ILE A 53 3.19 -1.12 -7.51
CA ILE A 53 2.45 -0.03 -8.12
C ILE A 53 3.02 1.25 -7.54
N ASP A 54 3.81 1.96 -8.35
CA ASP A 54 4.67 3.06 -7.94
C ASP A 54 4.29 4.35 -8.70
N SER A 55 3.89 5.38 -7.96
CA SER A 55 3.41 6.64 -8.51
C SER A 55 3.86 7.81 -7.64
N ASN A 56 4.71 8.70 -8.17
CA ASN A 56 4.96 10.01 -7.52
C ASN A 56 3.73 10.93 -7.53
N GLY A 57 2.59 10.49 -8.06
CA GLY A 57 1.34 11.22 -8.09
C GLY A 57 0.23 10.40 -7.43
N SER A 58 -0.91 10.32 -8.11
CA SER A 58 -2.08 9.61 -7.60
C SER A 58 -2.41 8.40 -8.46
N ILE A 59 -3.02 7.40 -7.82
CA ILE A 59 -3.54 6.20 -8.47
C ILE A 59 -5.07 6.30 -8.47
N TYR A 60 -5.69 6.06 -9.61
CA TYR A 60 -7.14 5.98 -9.75
C TYR A 60 -7.54 4.60 -10.28
N MET A 61 -8.32 3.84 -9.51
CA MET A 61 -8.82 2.54 -9.92
C MET A 61 -10.35 2.53 -9.94
N LYS A 62 -10.92 2.35 -11.14
CA LYS A 62 -12.37 2.33 -11.38
C LYS A 62 -12.91 0.92 -11.60
N ASN A 63 -12.08 0.02 -12.14
CA ASN A 63 -12.46 -1.37 -12.37
C ASN A 63 -11.19 -2.23 -12.62
N GLY A 64 -11.37 -3.53 -12.82
CA GLY A 64 -10.32 -4.50 -13.12
C GLY A 64 -9.94 -5.34 -11.90
N THR A 65 -9.03 -6.29 -12.12
CA THR A 65 -8.50 -7.19 -11.11
C THR A 65 -7.00 -6.96 -11.00
N VAL A 66 -6.53 -6.57 -9.81
CA VAL A 66 -5.12 -6.30 -9.54
C VAL A 66 -4.64 -7.20 -8.42
N ILE A 67 -3.61 -8.00 -8.71
CA ILE A 67 -2.99 -8.94 -7.77
C ILE A 67 -1.51 -8.57 -7.69
N VAL A 68 -1.04 -8.27 -6.49
CA VAL A 68 0.34 -7.85 -6.23
C VAL A 68 1.00 -8.82 -5.25
N ASN A 69 2.17 -9.32 -5.63
CA ASN A 69 3.03 -10.18 -4.84
C ASN A 69 4.40 -9.53 -4.63
N GLY A 70 4.65 -9.07 -3.42
CA GLY A 70 5.85 -8.35 -3.02
C GLY A 70 5.60 -6.84 -2.84
N PRO A 71 6.65 -6.11 -2.42
CA PRO A 71 8.02 -6.57 -2.18
C PRO A 71 8.18 -7.29 -0.83
N THR A 72 9.29 -8.02 -0.66
CA THR A 72 9.65 -8.66 0.62
C THR A 72 10.46 -7.75 1.54
N ASN A 73 11.04 -6.68 1.01
CA ASN A 73 11.90 -5.76 1.75
C ASN A 73 11.07 -4.58 2.32
N ASN A 74 11.49 -4.03 3.46
CA ASN A 74 10.78 -2.95 4.17
C ASN A 74 10.99 -1.54 3.58
N GLY A 75 11.84 -1.39 2.55
CA GLY A 75 12.13 -0.10 1.92
C GLY A 75 11.32 0.17 0.65
N ASN A 76 10.41 -0.73 0.28
CA ASN A 76 9.54 -0.63 -0.90
C ASN A 76 8.11 -1.02 -0.50
N GLY A 77 7.11 -0.51 -1.21
CA GLY A 77 5.68 -0.75 -1.04
C GLY A 77 5.06 -1.65 -2.11
N ALA A 78 4.07 -2.46 -1.71
CA ALA A 78 3.21 -3.15 -2.67
C ALA A 78 2.33 -2.15 -3.45
N LEU A 79 1.93 -1.09 -2.74
CA LEU A 79 1.33 0.12 -3.24
C LEU A 79 2.24 1.25 -2.74
N ASP A 80 2.78 2.05 -3.64
CA ASP A 80 3.59 3.22 -3.32
C ASP A 80 3.08 4.41 -4.13
N TYR A 81 2.52 5.38 -3.43
CA TYR A 81 2.04 6.61 -4.02
C TYR A 81 2.26 7.81 -3.11
N ASP A 82 2.59 8.95 -3.72
CA ASP A 82 2.82 10.21 -3.02
C ASP A 82 1.53 11.02 -2.79
N GLY A 83 0.57 10.91 -3.72
CA GLY A 83 -0.71 11.61 -3.70
C GLY A 83 -1.82 10.81 -3.02
N SER A 84 -2.91 10.54 -3.74
CA SER A 84 -4.00 9.66 -3.29
C SER A 84 -4.04 8.37 -4.09
N PHE A 85 -4.57 7.31 -3.49
CA PHE A 85 -5.07 6.15 -4.21
C PHE A 85 -6.58 6.09 -4.07
N GLU A 86 -7.29 6.53 -5.10
CA GLU A 86 -8.75 6.52 -5.17
C GLU A 86 -9.29 5.27 -5.85
N MET A 87 -9.94 4.42 -5.05
CA MET A 87 -10.58 3.20 -5.51
C MET A 87 -12.10 3.33 -5.50
N THR A 88 -12.70 3.19 -6.68
CA THR A 88 -14.16 3.31 -6.88
C THR A 88 -14.79 2.05 -7.45
N GLY A 89 -13.98 1.05 -7.81
CA GLY A 89 -14.46 -0.25 -8.27
C GLY A 89 -13.32 -1.19 -8.65
N GLY A 90 -13.70 -2.43 -8.99
CA GLY A 90 -12.76 -3.52 -9.27
C GLY A 90 -12.39 -4.32 -8.03
N PHE A 91 -11.31 -5.09 -8.13
CA PHE A 91 -10.77 -5.94 -7.09
C PHE A 91 -9.26 -5.74 -6.98
N LEU A 92 -8.77 -5.52 -5.77
CA LEU A 92 -7.35 -5.38 -5.47
C LEU A 92 -6.99 -6.33 -4.33
N VAL A 93 -5.92 -7.08 -4.51
CA VAL A 93 -5.19 -7.75 -3.42
C VAL A 93 -3.70 -7.48 -3.58
N ALA A 94 -3.07 -6.95 -2.54
CA ALA A 94 -1.65 -6.64 -2.54
C ALA A 94 -0.98 -7.16 -1.28
N ALA A 95 -0.06 -8.12 -1.45
CA ALA A 95 0.72 -8.67 -0.35
C ALA A 95 2.17 -8.20 -0.45
N GLY A 96 2.73 -7.75 0.67
CA GLY A 96 4.11 -7.25 0.74
C GLY A 96 4.64 -7.19 2.17
N SER A 97 5.73 -6.46 2.35
CA SER A 97 6.32 -6.17 3.67
C SER A 97 5.47 -5.16 4.46
N LEU A 98 5.77 -4.98 5.76
CA LEU A 98 5.08 -3.99 6.60
C LEU A 98 5.70 -2.59 6.54
N GLY A 99 6.99 -2.47 6.17
CA GLY A 99 7.75 -1.23 6.36
C GLY A 99 7.15 0.00 5.66
N MET A 100 6.67 -0.17 4.43
CA MET A 100 6.08 0.87 3.59
C MET A 100 4.66 0.49 3.15
N ALA A 101 3.92 -0.27 3.97
CA ALA A 101 2.59 -0.73 3.60
C ALA A 101 1.56 0.42 3.56
N GLN A 102 1.14 0.79 2.36
CA GLN A 102 0.01 1.70 2.13
C GLN A 102 -1.26 0.94 1.72
N ALA A 103 -2.42 1.56 1.93
CA ALA A 103 -3.73 1.07 1.49
C ALA A 103 -4.43 2.16 0.67
N PRO A 104 -5.53 1.88 -0.06
CA PRO A 104 -6.31 2.93 -0.71
C PRO A 104 -6.65 4.07 0.25
N SER A 105 -6.76 5.29 -0.29
CA SER A 105 -7.04 6.50 0.49
C SER A 105 -8.49 6.56 0.95
N LEU A 106 -8.75 7.28 2.05
CA LEU A 106 -10.09 7.47 2.62
C LEU A 106 -11.08 8.19 1.68
N THR A 107 -10.57 8.88 0.66
CA THR A 107 -11.36 9.49 -0.43
C THR A 107 -11.93 8.46 -1.42
N SER A 108 -11.55 7.19 -1.31
CA SER A 108 -12.13 6.08 -2.06
C SER A 108 -13.62 5.90 -1.72
N THR A 109 -14.36 5.27 -2.62
CA THR A 109 -15.77 4.89 -2.38
C THR A 109 -15.96 3.39 -2.21
N GLN A 110 -15.00 2.58 -2.66
CA GLN A 110 -14.99 1.14 -2.43
C GLN A 110 -14.22 0.81 -1.14
N ASN A 111 -14.81 -0.04 -0.31
CA ASN A 111 -14.25 -0.44 0.97
C ASN A 111 -13.00 -1.32 0.81
N SER A 112 -12.01 -1.08 1.66
CA SER A 112 -10.76 -1.84 1.72
C SER A 112 -10.37 -2.18 3.16
N VAL A 113 -9.47 -3.15 3.31
CA VAL A 113 -8.85 -3.50 4.57
C VAL A 113 -7.34 -3.65 4.39
N LYS A 114 -6.57 -3.10 5.33
CA LYS A 114 -5.15 -3.39 5.52
C LYS A 114 -5.00 -4.40 6.66
N VAL A 115 -4.48 -5.57 6.33
CA VAL A 115 -4.20 -6.65 7.29
C VAL A 115 -2.70 -6.62 7.59
N ASN A 116 -2.35 -6.40 8.85
CA ASN A 116 -0.98 -6.47 9.33
C ASN A 116 -0.73 -7.79 10.07
N LEU A 117 0.31 -8.50 9.66
CA LEU A 117 0.62 -9.85 10.11
C LEU A 117 2.06 -9.93 10.63
N SER A 118 2.32 -10.94 11.45
CA SER A 118 3.68 -11.44 11.62
C SER A 118 4.19 -11.98 10.27
N SER A 119 5.51 -12.07 10.08
CA SER A 119 6.07 -12.54 8.81
C SER A 119 5.55 -13.94 8.46
N GLN A 120 4.87 -14.04 7.31
CA GLN A 120 4.33 -15.26 6.76
C GLN A 120 5.19 -15.74 5.59
N SER A 121 5.47 -17.04 5.55
CA SER A 121 6.11 -17.68 4.41
C SER A 121 5.28 -17.51 3.12
N ALA A 122 5.96 -17.59 1.97
CA ALA A 122 5.26 -17.68 0.68
C ALA A 122 4.27 -18.86 0.69
N ASN A 123 3.16 -18.68 -0.02
CA ASN A 123 2.05 -19.61 -0.15
C ASN A 123 1.25 -19.90 1.13
N THR A 124 1.55 -19.26 2.27
CA THR A 124 0.63 -19.25 3.40
C THR A 124 -0.66 -18.55 2.98
N LEU A 125 -1.79 -19.25 3.07
CA LEU A 125 -3.09 -18.69 2.71
C LEU A 125 -3.45 -17.53 3.65
N VAL A 126 -4.03 -16.48 3.08
CA VAL A 126 -4.79 -15.45 3.77
C VAL A 126 -6.22 -15.55 3.29
N HIS A 127 -7.15 -15.70 4.23
CA HIS A 127 -8.56 -15.83 3.96
C HIS A 127 -9.35 -14.77 4.71
N ILE A 128 -10.31 -14.14 4.03
CA ILE A 128 -11.26 -13.21 4.62
C ILE A 128 -12.68 -13.69 4.29
N GLU A 129 -13.48 -13.86 5.33
CA GLU A 129 -14.90 -14.22 5.22
C GLU A 129 -15.77 -13.22 5.99
N SER A 130 -17.03 -13.11 5.59
CA SER A 130 -18.05 -12.45 6.41
C SER A 130 -18.33 -13.25 7.69
N GLU A 131 -19.05 -12.63 8.63
CA GLU A 131 -19.52 -13.31 9.84
C GLU A 131 -20.41 -14.55 9.54
N THR A 132 -21.07 -14.58 8.38
CA THR A 132 -21.89 -15.71 7.90
C THR A 132 -21.07 -16.79 7.19
N GLY A 133 -19.76 -16.62 7.02
CA GLY A 133 -18.88 -17.55 6.33
C GLY A 133 -18.81 -17.35 4.81
N ASP A 134 -19.33 -16.23 4.28
CA ASP A 134 -19.24 -15.94 2.85
C ASP A 134 -17.81 -15.53 2.50
N ASN A 135 -17.18 -16.26 1.58
CA ASN A 135 -15.82 -15.98 1.13
C ASN A 135 -15.71 -14.63 0.40
N ILE A 136 -14.91 -13.73 0.97
CA ILE A 136 -14.48 -12.49 0.32
C ILE A 136 -13.27 -12.76 -0.57
N ILE A 137 -12.23 -13.36 0.00
CA ILE A 137 -11.00 -13.75 -0.69
C ILE A 137 -10.33 -14.92 0.01
N THR A 138 -9.74 -15.82 -0.79
CA THR A 138 -8.73 -16.79 -0.35
C THR A 138 -7.52 -16.60 -1.25
N PHE A 139 -6.39 -16.18 -0.68
CA PHE A 139 -5.21 -15.79 -1.44
C PHE A 139 -3.94 -16.43 -0.87
N ALA A 140 -3.11 -17.01 -1.73
CA ALA A 140 -1.77 -17.48 -1.41
C ALA A 140 -0.73 -16.54 -2.06
N PRO A 141 -0.16 -15.57 -1.31
CA PRO A 141 0.91 -14.73 -1.84
C PRO A 141 2.10 -15.57 -2.28
N ALA A 142 2.62 -15.31 -3.49
CA ALA A 142 3.76 -16.04 -4.07
C ALA A 142 5.10 -15.72 -3.37
N LYS A 143 5.10 -14.76 -2.43
CA LYS A 143 6.28 -14.28 -1.69
C LYS A 143 6.00 -14.23 -0.19
N GLN A 144 7.09 -14.21 0.59
CA GLN A 144 7.01 -13.85 2.01
C GLN A 144 6.33 -12.49 2.14
N HIS A 145 5.44 -12.36 3.13
CA HIS A 145 4.64 -11.16 3.32
C HIS A 145 4.35 -10.95 4.81
N ALA A 146 4.09 -9.71 5.17
CA ALA A 146 3.65 -9.31 6.50
C ALA A 146 2.51 -8.28 6.44
N SER A 147 2.16 -7.79 5.26
CA SER A 147 0.98 -6.96 4.99
C SER A 147 0.18 -7.55 3.85
N VAL A 148 -1.15 -7.52 3.97
CA VAL A 148 -2.07 -7.80 2.86
C VAL A 148 -3.16 -6.73 2.83
N VAL A 149 -3.25 -6.02 1.71
CA VAL A 149 -4.30 -5.03 1.45
C VAL A 149 -5.32 -5.61 0.49
N VAL A 150 -6.60 -5.53 0.84
CA VAL A 150 -7.68 -6.05 0.01
C VAL A 150 -8.74 -4.97 -0.17
N SER A 151 -9.18 -4.75 -1.41
CA SER A 151 -10.41 -4.03 -1.73
C SER A 151 -11.27 -4.89 -2.64
N SER A 152 -12.57 -4.94 -2.36
CA SER A 152 -13.49 -5.86 -3.02
C SER A 152 -14.90 -5.28 -3.04
N PRO A 153 -15.67 -5.49 -4.13
CA PRO A 153 -17.08 -5.07 -4.17
C PRO A 153 -17.96 -5.89 -3.22
N LYS A 154 -17.44 -6.99 -2.67
CA LYS A 154 -18.14 -7.82 -1.67
C LYS A 154 -18.12 -7.22 -0.26
N PHE A 155 -17.25 -6.24 0.01
CA PHE A 155 -17.20 -5.57 1.30
C PHE A 155 -18.37 -4.60 1.46
N LYS A 156 -19.08 -4.70 2.58
CA LYS A 156 -20.28 -3.91 2.90
C LYS A 156 -20.04 -3.10 4.16
N THR A 157 -20.38 -1.81 4.10
CA THR A 157 -20.34 -0.91 5.26
C THR A 157 -21.31 -1.42 6.33
N GLY A 158 -20.86 -1.41 7.58
CA GLY A 158 -21.59 -1.91 8.73
C GLY A 158 -21.44 -3.40 9.00
N SER A 159 -20.85 -4.18 8.08
CA SER A 159 -20.60 -5.62 8.26
C SER A 159 -19.26 -5.91 8.94
N THR A 160 -19.21 -7.04 9.63
CA THR A 160 -18.01 -7.58 10.29
C THR A 160 -17.43 -8.73 9.46
N TYR A 161 -16.11 -8.77 9.39
CA TYR A 161 -15.34 -9.77 8.67
C TYR A 161 -14.26 -10.36 9.57
N LYS A 162 -13.87 -11.59 9.28
CA LYS A 162 -12.81 -12.32 9.99
C LYS A 162 -11.66 -12.61 9.06
N VAL A 163 -10.45 -12.57 9.60
CA VAL A 163 -9.22 -12.84 8.86
C VAL A 163 -8.56 -14.09 9.42
N TYR A 164 -8.18 -14.98 8.53
CA TYR A 164 -7.51 -16.24 8.83
C TYR A 164 -6.20 -16.34 8.05
N ILE A 165 -5.21 -17.00 8.65
CA ILE A 165 -3.97 -17.41 7.98
C ILE A 165 -3.82 -18.94 7.99
N GLY A 166 -3.16 -19.47 6.95
CA GLY A 166 -2.99 -20.92 6.79
C GLY A 166 -4.30 -21.62 6.44
N GLY A 167 -4.46 -22.85 6.90
CA GLY A 167 -5.58 -23.72 6.47
C GLY A 167 -5.36 -24.30 5.07
N SER A 168 -6.44 -24.64 4.38
CA SER A 168 -6.37 -25.19 3.02
C SER A 168 -7.59 -24.78 2.19
N SER A 169 -7.49 -24.88 0.86
CA SER A 169 -8.63 -24.65 -0.03
C SER A 169 -8.69 -25.74 -1.10
N THR A 170 -9.91 -26.18 -1.41
CA THR A 170 -10.17 -27.08 -2.56
C THR A 170 -10.30 -26.33 -3.88
N GLY A 171 -10.26 -24.99 -3.85
CA GLY A 171 -10.41 -24.16 -5.04
C GLY A 171 -9.21 -24.23 -5.98
N THR A 172 -9.40 -23.74 -7.20
CA THR A 172 -8.30 -23.59 -8.15
C THR A 172 -7.70 -22.18 -8.03
N PRO A 173 -6.39 -22.04 -7.76
CA PRO A 173 -5.75 -20.74 -7.70
C PRO A 173 -5.49 -20.18 -9.11
N THR A 174 -5.82 -18.91 -9.32
CA THR A 174 -5.32 -18.11 -10.44
C THR A 174 -4.45 -16.99 -9.86
N ASN A 175 -3.14 -17.05 -10.11
CA ASN A 175 -2.14 -16.13 -9.55
C ASN A 175 -2.23 -16.00 -8.01
N GLY A 176 -2.51 -17.13 -7.34
CA GLY A 176 -2.63 -17.21 -5.89
C GLY A 176 -4.06 -16.98 -5.36
N VAL A 177 -4.97 -16.39 -6.12
CA VAL A 177 -6.37 -16.18 -5.69
C VAL A 177 -7.20 -17.42 -6.00
N TYR A 178 -7.77 -18.03 -4.98
CA TYR A 178 -8.59 -19.23 -5.10
C TYR A 178 -10.05 -18.87 -5.37
N SER A 179 -10.67 -19.62 -6.28
CA SER A 179 -12.08 -19.51 -6.62
C SER A 179 -12.75 -20.88 -6.64
N ASN A 180 -14.08 -20.91 -6.49
CA ASN A 180 -14.91 -22.12 -6.58
C ASN A 180 -14.49 -23.26 -5.63
N GLY A 181 -13.94 -22.91 -4.46
CA GLY A 181 -13.45 -23.85 -3.47
C GLY A 181 -14.07 -23.66 -2.10
N ILE A 182 -13.91 -24.66 -1.26
CA ILE A 182 -14.22 -24.61 0.17
C ILE A 182 -12.92 -24.33 0.90
N TYR A 183 -12.93 -23.32 1.77
CA TYR A 183 -11.81 -23.05 2.66
C TYR A 183 -11.97 -23.86 3.94
N THR A 184 -10.92 -24.57 4.34
CA THR A 184 -10.80 -25.19 5.66
C THR A 184 -10.03 -24.23 6.56
N LYS A 185 -10.67 -23.82 7.65
CA LYS A 185 -10.18 -22.74 8.52
C LYS A 185 -8.78 -23.01 9.05
N GLY A 186 -7.91 -22.02 8.88
CA GLY A 186 -6.64 -21.91 9.58
C GLY A 186 -6.79 -21.17 10.90
N ILE A 187 -5.77 -20.39 11.25
CA ILE A 187 -5.71 -19.62 12.50
C ILE A 187 -6.41 -18.27 12.28
N GLU A 188 -7.39 -17.95 13.11
CA GLU A 188 -7.99 -16.60 13.13
C GLU A 188 -6.98 -15.62 13.70
N VAL A 189 -6.67 -14.55 12.94
CA VAL A 189 -5.70 -13.52 13.34
C VAL A 189 -6.36 -12.21 13.73
N GLY A 190 -7.66 -12.08 13.51
CA GLY A 190 -8.45 -10.94 13.94
C GLY A 190 -9.76 -10.81 13.19
N SER A 191 -10.54 -9.81 13.60
CA SER A 191 -11.76 -9.40 12.93
C SER A 191 -11.82 -7.88 12.82
N PHE A 192 -12.60 -7.38 11.86
CA PHE A 192 -12.80 -5.95 11.66
C PHE A 192 -14.23 -5.67 11.21
N LYS A 193 -14.76 -4.52 11.64
CA LYS A 193 -16.03 -3.99 11.16
C LYS A 193 -15.76 -2.82 10.23
N ILE A 194 -16.40 -2.81 9.07
CA ILE A 194 -16.26 -1.70 8.12
C ILE A 194 -17.14 -0.53 8.59
N SER A 195 -16.53 0.40 9.31
CA SER A 195 -17.16 1.67 9.73
C SER A 195 -16.75 2.87 8.86
N SER A 196 -15.68 2.72 8.09
CA SER A 196 -15.19 3.70 7.12
C SER A 196 -14.60 2.99 5.90
N THR A 197 -14.27 3.74 4.85
CA THR A 197 -13.76 3.20 3.58
C THR A 197 -12.51 2.33 3.74
N VAL A 198 -11.68 2.60 4.75
CA VAL A 198 -10.46 1.83 5.01
C VAL A 198 -10.53 1.27 6.42
N SER A 199 -10.51 -0.05 6.53
CA SER A 199 -10.39 -0.76 7.80
C SER A 199 -8.95 -1.23 8.00
N GLU A 200 -8.56 -1.44 9.25
CA GLU A 200 -7.26 -2.00 9.60
C GLU A 200 -7.45 -3.10 10.64
N VAL A 201 -6.71 -4.20 10.48
CA VAL A 201 -6.65 -5.30 11.44
C VAL A 201 -5.20 -5.71 11.61
N THR A 202 -4.78 -5.88 12.85
CA THR A 202 -3.40 -6.22 13.20
C THR A 202 -3.41 -7.50 14.01
N GLN A 203 -2.69 -8.52 13.55
CA GLN A 203 -2.49 -9.75 14.30
C GLN A 203 -1.89 -9.45 15.67
N GLU A 204 -2.35 -10.14 16.70
CA GLU A 204 -1.81 -10.01 18.05
C GLU A 204 -0.28 -10.17 18.08
N GLY A 205 0.39 -9.32 18.85
CA GLY A 205 1.86 -9.31 18.97
C GLY A 205 2.59 -8.60 17.84
N VAL A 206 1.91 -8.16 16.78
CA VAL A 206 2.53 -7.37 15.70
C VAL A 206 2.60 -5.90 16.11
N THR A 207 3.79 -5.33 16.02
CA THR A 207 4.00 -3.88 16.20
C THR A 207 4.20 -3.22 14.86
N ILE A 208 3.36 -2.24 14.54
CA ILE A 208 3.49 -1.43 13.32
C ILE A 208 4.42 -0.25 13.65
N LYS A 209 5.67 -0.35 13.20
CA LYS A 209 6.58 0.80 13.19
C LYS A 209 6.32 1.54 11.89
N ASN A 210 5.52 2.61 11.94
CA ASN A 210 5.40 3.50 10.80
C ASN A 210 6.78 4.10 10.54
N MET A 211 7.48 3.56 9.55
CA MET A 211 8.66 4.19 8.95
C MET A 211 8.15 5.31 8.04
N GLY A 212 7.36 6.23 8.60
CA GLY A 212 6.84 7.36 7.87
C GLY A 212 8.02 8.15 7.32
N ARG A 213 7.95 8.50 6.03
CA ARG A 213 8.61 9.70 5.53
C ARG A 213 8.26 10.80 6.53
N GLY A 214 9.26 11.22 7.31
CA GLY A 214 9.07 12.19 8.38
C GLY A 214 8.29 13.37 7.83
N GLN A 215 7.15 13.68 8.46
CA GLN A 215 6.61 15.02 8.37
C GLN A 215 7.72 15.95 8.83
N GLY A 216 8.28 16.70 7.89
CA GLY A 216 9.19 17.79 8.20
C GLY A 216 8.52 18.64 9.25
N ALA A 217 9.16 18.75 10.41
CA ALA A 217 8.80 19.76 11.39
C ALA A 217 8.72 21.11 10.66
N PRO A 218 7.65 21.90 10.83
CA PRO A 218 7.57 23.21 10.20
C PRO A 218 8.76 24.05 10.66
N GLY A 219 9.59 24.45 9.71
CA GLY A 219 10.65 25.42 9.94
C GLY A 219 10.07 26.71 10.49
N GLY A 220 10.36 26.99 11.75
CA GLY A 220 10.06 28.28 12.37
C GLY A 220 11.05 29.34 11.89
N HIS A 221 10.77 29.98 10.76
CA HIS A 221 11.30 31.30 10.43
C HIS A 221 10.28 32.36 10.85
N GLY A 222 10.63 33.16 11.86
CA GLY A 222 9.91 34.39 12.25
C GLY A 222 10.40 34.88 13.62
N GLY A 223 11.11 36.00 13.76
CA GLY A 223 11.46 37.00 12.77
C GLY A 223 12.48 38.01 13.27
N GLN A 224 12.94 38.85 12.33
CA GLN A 224 13.67 40.08 12.60
C GLN A 224 12.76 41.12 13.25
N ARG A 225 13.25 41.78 14.31
CA ARG A 225 12.97 43.15 14.81
C ARG A 225 13.74 43.29 16.13
N GLY A 226 14.62 44.26 16.37
CA GLY A 226 15.05 45.42 15.62
C GLY A 226 16.34 45.98 16.24
N GLN A 227 17.04 46.79 15.47
CA GLN A 227 18.17 47.60 15.91
C GLN A 227 17.65 48.80 16.73
N GLY A 228 18.38 49.14 17.80
CA GLY A 228 18.23 50.37 18.58
C GLY A 228 19.24 50.40 19.72
N ALA A 229 20.39 51.03 19.49
CA ALA A 229 21.39 51.41 20.51
C ALA A 229 21.13 52.87 20.98
N PRO A 230 21.94 53.54 21.84
CA PRO A 230 23.02 53.10 22.75
C PRO A 230 22.92 53.72 24.19
N ASP A 231 24.02 53.63 24.95
CA ASP A 231 24.46 54.42 26.12
C ASP A 231 24.30 53.86 27.54
N GLY A 232 25.45 53.79 28.25
CA GLY A 232 25.49 54.14 29.68
C GLY A 232 26.29 53.25 30.66
N MET A 233 27.62 53.42 30.67
CA MET A 233 28.51 53.39 31.85
C MET A 233 28.84 52.08 32.61
N GLU A 234 30.09 52.10 33.10
CA GLU A 234 30.99 51.03 33.57
C GLU A 234 30.86 50.73 35.10
N PRO A 235 31.77 50.01 35.80
CA PRO A 235 31.50 48.75 36.51
C PRO A 235 31.62 48.85 38.05
N THR A 236 31.38 47.75 38.78
CA THR A 236 32.03 47.53 40.10
C THR A 236 32.32 46.07 40.38
N GLN A 237 33.50 45.86 40.95
CA GLN A 237 34.17 44.60 41.29
C GLN A 237 33.54 43.88 42.50
N LYS A 238 33.70 42.54 42.50
CA LYS A 238 34.41 41.84 43.58
C LYS A 238 35.20 40.68 43.00
#